data_AF-A0A428WZ40-F1
#
_entry.id   AF-A0A428WZ40-F1
#
_cell.length_a   1.000
_cell.length_b   1.000
_cell.length_c   1.000
_cell.angle_alpha   90.00
_cell.angle_beta   90.00
_cell.angle_gamma   90.00
#
_symmetry.space_group_name_H-M   'P 1'
#
loop_
_entity.id
_entity.type
_entity.pdbx_description
1 polymer ?
#
loop_
_entity_poly.entity_id
_entity_poly.type
_entity_poly.pdbx_seq_one_letter_code
_entity_poly.pdbx_strand_id
1 'polypeptide(L)'
;MAVHWLDPSRPALAEARAVVGTAATPAQAWDRVQAAGLLPDAWATGFHTMRGATVRHRYGNCRTPCLCDPGTVADRPARVHDVVVYAGDAEGIRHAEALAREGMARLHPWCLRPPADRLVWAVSRGSARMRGVHLNALNPVRGKVQRALDARDDRTFFDTLNQFTDVERAIRATGNPAFKRLHPLGLVDLIALSASWDRACALDLTVPGGFVYPVPAEGQRFAELPDPFAPWRAMWQTGYAPWAVTDEDGVLLAAPALRA
;
A
#
# COMPACT_ATOMS: atom_id res chain seq x y z
N MET A 1 10.76 12.89 -16.15
CA MET A 1 11.41 12.55 -14.87
C MET A 1 11.30 11.04 -14.66
N ALA A 2 12.38 10.37 -14.28
CA ALA A 2 12.31 8.94 -13.94
C ALA A 2 11.54 8.78 -12.62
N VAL A 3 10.48 7.97 -12.61
CA VAL A 3 9.74 7.66 -11.38
C VAL A 3 10.55 6.63 -10.59
N HIS A 4 11.03 7.04 -9.41
CA HIS A 4 11.76 6.16 -8.50
C HIS A 4 10.77 5.45 -7.55
N TRP A 5 10.20 4.37 -8.05
CA TRP A 5 9.28 3.53 -7.27
C TRP A 5 10.01 2.89 -6.08
N LEU A 6 9.38 2.94 -4.90
CA LEU A 6 9.93 2.46 -3.63
C LEU A 6 11.26 3.12 -3.20
N ASP A 7 11.46 4.38 -3.59
CA ASP A 7 12.64 5.16 -3.21
C ASP A 7 12.20 6.58 -2.78
N PRO A 8 11.64 6.73 -1.57
CA PRO A 8 11.16 8.03 -1.10
C PRO A 8 12.33 9.02 -0.99
N SER A 9 12.06 10.30 -1.26
CA SER A 9 13.09 11.35 -1.38
C SER A 9 13.83 11.67 -0.08
N ARG A 10 13.22 11.43 1.09
CA ARG A 10 13.79 11.59 2.44
C ARG A 10 14.64 12.85 2.65
N PRO A 11 14.04 14.04 2.54
CA PRO A 11 14.77 15.30 2.64
C PRO A 11 15.47 15.50 4.00
N ALA A 12 14.90 14.98 5.09
CA ALA A 12 15.44 15.13 6.45
C ALA A 12 16.41 14.00 6.86
N LEU A 13 16.83 13.14 5.93
CA LEU A 13 17.61 11.94 6.28
C LEU A 13 18.94 12.25 6.97
N ALA A 14 19.68 13.24 6.48
CA ALA A 14 20.98 13.62 7.05
C ALA A 14 20.82 14.15 8.48
N GLU A 15 19.83 15.00 8.70
CA GLU A 15 19.50 15.56 10.01
C GLU A 15 19.00 14.47 10.97
N ALA A 16 18.09 13.61 10.54
CA ALA A 16 17.61 12.47 11.32
C ALA A 16 18.76 11.55 11.77
N ARG A 17 19.73 11.29 10.90
CA ARG A 17 20.94 10.51 11.26
C ARG A 17 21.78 11.22 12.32
N ALA A 18 21.96 12.54 12.19
CA ALA A 18 22.73 13.34 13.15
C ALA A 18 22.06 13.38 14.52
N VAL A 19 20.75 13.64 14.57
CA VAL A 19 19.96 13.71 15.82
C VAL A 19 19.90 12.35 16.52
N VAL A 20 19.70 11.27 15.76
CA VAL A 20 19.70 9.92 16.32
C VAL A 20 21.09 9.56 16.84
N GLY A 21 22.15 9.80 16.06
CA GLY A 21 23.55 9.66 16.47
C GLY A 21 23.82 8.34 17.20
N THR A 22 24.39 8.44 18.40
CA THR A 22 24.77 7.31 19.28
C THR A 22 23.64 6.81 20.19
N ALA A 23 22.37 7.05 19.85
CA ALA A 23 21.25 6.58 20.66
C ALA A 23 21.36 5.06 20.94
N ALA A 24 21.35 4.68 22.21
CA ALA A 24 21.55 3.30 22.64
C ALA A 24 20.29 2.44 22.45
N THR A 25 19.11 3.08 22.43
CA THR A 25 17.82 2.40 22.31
C THR A 25 16.90 3.08 21.29
N PRO A 26 15.94 2.34 20.69
CA PRO A 26 14.96 2.92 19.78
C PRO A 26 14.08 3.99 20.45
N ALA A 27 13.74 3.81 21.73
CA ALA A 27 12.98 4.79 22.50
C ALA A 27 13.75 6.12 22.62
N GLN A 28 15.02 6.05 23.01
CA GLN A 28 15.88 7.23 23.08
C GLN A 28 16.02 7.92 21.72
N ALA A 29 16.19 7.14 20.64
CA ALA A 29 16.24 7.70 19.29
C ALA A 29 14.94 8.41 18.92
N TRP A 30 13.78 7.82 19.23
CA TRP A 30 12.45 8.39 18.97
C TRP A 30 12.25 9.71 19.71
N ASP A 31 12.55 9.74 21.01
CA ASP A 31 12.40 10.95 21.83
C ASP A 31 13.31 12.08 21.33
N ARG A 32 14.54 11.76 20.85
CA ARG A 32 15.45 12.76 20.26
C ARG A 32 14.92 13.37 18.97
N VAL A 33 14.45 12.55 18.02
CA VAL A 33 13.92 13.07 16.76
C VAL A 33 12.62 13.84 16.95
N GLN A 34 11.82 13.47 17.95
CA GLN A 34 10.63 14.22 18.34
C GLN A 34 11.00 15.56 18.96
N ALA A 35 11.95 15.60 19.90
CA ALA A 35 12.42 16.85 20.50
C ALA A 35 13.07 17.80 19.48
N ALA A 36 13.65 17.26 18.41
CA ALA A 36 14.19 18.02 17.28
C ALA A 36 13.12 18.50 16.27
N GLY A 37 11.84 18.16 16.45
CA GLY A 37 10.76 18.55 15.54
C GLY A 37 10.77 17.80 14.19
N LEU A 38 11.48 16.68 14.09
CA LEU A 38 11.54 15.86 12.87
C LEU A 38 10.35 14.91 12.73
N LEU A 39 9.54 14.79 13.79
CA LEU A 39 8.30 14.02 13.79
C LEU A 39 7.12 14.95 14.14
N PRO A 40 5.96 14.79 13.50
CA PRO A 40 4.74 15.50 13.85
C PRO A 40 4.30 15.22 15.29
N ASP A 41 3.79 16.22 16.02
CA ASP A 41 3.33 16.04 17.41
C ASP A 41 2.21 14.99 17.54
N ALA A 42 1.33 14.91 16.54
CA ALA A 42 0.24 13.92 16.49
C ALA A 42 0.74 12.46 16.53
N TRP A 43 2.01 12.22 16.22
CA TRP A 43 2.62 10.91 16.24
C TRP A 43 3.04 10.45 17.64
N ALA A 44 3.10 11.37 18.60
CA ALA A 44 3.42 11.07 19.99
C ALA A 44 2.25 10.41 20.75
N THR A 45 1.02 10.62 20.27
CA THR A 45 -0.22 10.28 20.98
C THR A 45 -1.24 9.53 20.13
N GLY A 46 -0.96 9.31 18.84
CA GLY A 46 -1.92 8.79 17.87
C GLY A 46 -2.16 7.27 17.97
N PHE A 47 -3.23 6.86 18.65
CA PHE A 47 -3.72 5.47 18.71
C PHE A 47 -4.06 4.84 17.34
N HIS A 48 -4.36 5.64 16.31
CA HIS A 48 -4.83 5.18 15.00
C HIS A 48 -3.71 4.87 13.99
N THR A 49 -2.47 5.20 14.34
CA THR A 49 -1.29 4.95 13.51
C THR A 49 -0.18 4.36 14.37
N MET A 50 0.04 3.05 14.26
CA MET A 50 1.14 2.42 15.00
C MET A 50 2.37 2.28 14.11
N ARG A 51 3.56 2.38 14.71
CA ARG A 51 4.83 2.32 13.98
C ARG A 51 5.76 1.31 14.59
N GLY A 52 6.33 0.45 13.76
CA GLY A 52 7.28 -0.55 14.23
C GLY A 52 6.73 -1.96 14.29
N ALA A 53 5.68 -2.24 13.51
CA ALA A 53 5.23 -3.60 13.31
C ALA A 53 6.40 -4.45 12.84
N THR A 54 6.74 -5.47 13.63
CA THR A 54 7.71 -6.47 13.21
C THR A 54 6.96 -7.55 12.48
N VAL A 55 6.97 -7.51 11.15
CA VAL A 55 6.37 -8.58 10.35
C VAL A 55 7.21 -9.85 10.52
N ARG A 56 6.75 -10.74 11.41
CA ARG A 56 7.23 -12.12 11.52
C ARG A 56 6.28 -12.99 10.71
N HIS A 57 6.75 -13.62 9.64
CA HIS A 57 6.06 -14.74 9.05
C HIS A 57 6.14 -15.91 10.03
N ARG A 58 5.18 -16.01 10.96
CA ARG A 58 5.08 -17.14 11.88
C ARG A 58 3.87 -17.98 11.47
N TYR A 59 4.12 -19.28 11.36
CA TYR A 59 3.21 -20.38 11.00
C TYR A 59 3.05 -20.67 9.51
N GLY A 60 3.36 -21.93 9.19
CA GLY A 60 3.62 -22.49 7.86
C GLY A 60 2.45 -22.54 6.88
N ASN A 61 1.43 -21.68 6.99
CA ASN A 61 0.37 -21.52 5.99
C ASN A 61 -0.18 -20.08 5.87
N CYS A 62 0.09 -19.16 6.81
CA CYS A 62 -0.28 -17.75 6.65
C CYS A 62 0.77 -17.03 5.81
N ARG A 63 0.53 -16.92 4.50
CA ARG A 63 1.39 -16.17 3.58
C ARG A 63 1.28 -14.65 3.78
N THR A 64 0.22 -14.17 4.43
CA THR A 64 -0.05 -12.76 4.68
C THR A 64 0.43 -12.34 6.06
N PRO A 65 1.16 -11.20 6.20
CA PRO A 65 1.34 -10.53 7.48
C PRO A 65 -0.03 -10.22 8.08
N CYS A 66 -0.41 -10.93 9.12
CA CYS A 66 -1.69 -10.72 9.77
C CYS A 66 -1.51 -9.68 10.89
N LEU A 67 -2.26 -8.60 10.81
CA LEU A 67 -2.31 -7.54 11.83
C LEU A 67 -2.98 -8.01 13.13
N CYS A 68 -3.53 -9.23 13.13
CA CYS A 68 -4.25 -9.87 14.22
C CYS A 68 -3.36 -10.42 15.36
N ASP A 69 -2.03 -10.25 15.32
CA ASP A 69 -1.17 -10.49 16.49
C ASP A 69 -0.87 -9.15 17.19
N PRO A 70 -1.70 -8.73 18.18
CA PRO A 70 -1.49 -7.48 18.91
C PRO A 70 -0.15 -7.43 19.66
N GLY A 71 0.54 -8.56 19.86
CA GLY A 71 1.89 -8.60 20.43
C GLY A 71 3.01 -8.17 19.48
N THR A 72 2.71 -7.89 18.20
CA THR A 72 3.71 -7.57 17.17
C THR A 72 3.72 -6.12 16.71
N VAL A 73 2.77 -5.31 17.21
CA VAL A 73 2.64 -3.90 16.84
C VAL A 73 2.84 -3.01 18.06
N ALA A 74 3.75 -2.05 17.95
CA ALA A 74 4.09 -1.10 19.00
C ALA A 74 3.82 0.33 18.52
N ASP A 75 3.64 1.25 19.46
CA ASP A 75 3.49 2.69 19.16
C ASP A 75 4.78 3.31 18.61
N ARG A 76 5.92 2.68 18.92
CA ARG A 76 7.26 3.13 18.57
C ARG A 76 8.05 2.07 17.80
N PRO A 77 8.95 2.47 16.89
CA PRO A 77 9.78 1.54 16.15
C PRO A 77 10.65 0.66 17.06
N ALA A 78 10.72 -0.64 16.75
CA ALA A 78 11.50 -1.61 17.54
C ALA A 78 13.02 -1.48 17.37
N ARG A 79 13.51 -0.62 16.46
CA ARG A 79 14.93 -0.48 16.10
C ARG A 79 15.29 0.96 15.83
N VAL A 80 16.47 1.40 16.29
CA VAL A 80 17.01 2.76 16.08
C VAL A 80 17.00 3.16 14.60
N HIS A 81 17.43 2.26 13.73
CA HIS A 81 17.42 2.49 12.28
C HIS A 81 16.03 2.83 11.72
N ASP A 82 14.96 2.23 12.27
CA ASP A 82 13.61 2.46 11.77
C ASP A 82 13.12 3.86 12.19
N VAL A 83 13.57 4.36 13.33
CA VAL A 83 13.34 5.76 13.73
C VAL A 83 13.91 6.73 12.70
N VAL A 84 15.13 6.49 12.22
CA VAL A 84 15.76 7.30 11.16
C VAL A 84 14.96 7.26 9.86
N VAL A 85 14.36 6.11 9.52
CA VAL A 85 13.47 5.99 8.35
C VAL A 85 12.25 6.91 8.49
N TYR A 86 11.57 6.87 9.63
CA TYR A 86 10.38 7.70 9.86
C TYR A 86 10.70 9.19 9.94
N ALA A 87 11.75 9.57 10.67
CA ALA A 87 12.17 10.97 10.81
C ALA A 87 12.77 11.55 9.53
N GLY A 88 13.34 10.71 8.65
CA GLY A 88 13.92 11.16 7.39
C GLY A 88 12.89 11.67 6.37
N ASP A 89 11.61 11.32 6.54
CA ASP A 89 10.53 11.71 5.62
C ASP A 89 9.13 11.68 6.27
N ALA A 90 8.96 12.39 7.38
CA ALA A 90 7.70 12.34 8.11
C ALA A 90 6.50 12.85 7.27
N GLU A 91 6.71 13.87 6.43
CA GLU A 91 5.68 14.41 5.55
C GLU A 91 5.31 13.43 4.42
N GLY A 92 6.27 12.76 3.79
CA GLY A 92 5.98 11.71 2.80
C GLY A 92 5.18 10.55 3.40
N ILE A 93 5.50 10.16 4.64
CA ILE A 93 4.74 9.15 5.38
C ILE A 93 3.32 9.62 5.69
N ARG A 94 3.12 10.88 6.15
CA ARG A 94 1.78 11.44 6.35
C ARG A 94 0.97 11.50 5.07
N HIS A 95 1.61 11.86 3.96
CA HIS A 95 0.96 11.87 2.66
C HIS A 95 0.53 10.46 2.25
N ALA A 96 1.38 9.45 2.45
CA ALA A 96 1.02 8.06 2.24
C ALA A 96 -0.14 7.61 3.16
N GLU A 97 -0.15 8.01 4.43
CA GLU A 97 -1.28 7.74 5.34
C GLU A 97 -2.59 8.34 4.83
N ALA A 98 -2.57 9.59 4.32
CA ALA A 98 -3.74 10.24 3.74
C ALA A 98 -4.27 9.46 2.52
N LEU A 99 -3.37 9.02 1.63
CA LEU A 99 -3.71 8.19 0.47
C LEU A 99 -4.26 6.82 0.88
N ALA A 100 -3.75 6.22 1.96
CA ALA A 100 -4.28 4.97 2.50
C ALA A 100 -5.72 5.17 2.97
N ARG A 101 -5.99 6.23 3.74
CA ARG A 101 -7.35 6.55 4.24
C ARG A 101 -8.31 6.85 3.10
N GLU A 102 -7.86 7.58 2.09
CA GLU A 102 -8.64 7.83 0.89
C GLU A 102 -8.94 6.52 0.15
N GLY A 103 -7.95 5.64 -0.04
CA GLY A 103 -8.13 4.32 -0.63
C GLY A 103 -9.18 3.49 0.12
N MET A 104 -9.13 3.49 1.45
CA MET A 104 -10.12 2.81 2.30
C MET A 104 -11.52 3.43 2.17
N ALA A 105 -11.62 4.75 2.12
CA ALA A 105 -12.90 5.44 1.92
C ALA A 105 -13.51 5.11 0.55
N ARG A 106 -12.69 5.06 -0.52
CA ARG A 106 -13.15 4.67 -1.87
C ARG A 106 -13.51 3.20 -1.99
N LEU A 107 -13.03 2.35 -1.08
CA LEU A 107 -13.44 0.94 -0.99
C LEU A 107 -14.79 0.73 -0.30
N HIS A 108 -15.28 1.72 0.46
CA HIS A 108 -16.54 1.60 1.20
C HIS A 108 -17.73 1.09 0.37
N PRO A 109 -17.98 1.55 -0.89
CA PRO A 109 -19.07 1.04 -1.72
C PRO A 109 -18.93 -0.43 -2.14
N TRP A 110 -17.73 -1.01 -1.97
CA TRP A 110 -17.34 -2.34 -2.44
C TRP A 110 -17.25 -3.38 -1.33
N CYS A 111 -17.44 -2.96 -0.09
CA CYS A 111 -17.34 -3.80 1.09
C CYS A 111 -18.70 -3.84 1.80
N LEU A 112 -19.05 -5.00 2.39
CA LEU A 112 -20.23 -5.12 3.25
C LEU A 112 -20.07 -4.39 4.58
N ARG A 113 -18.82 -4.18 4.99
CA ARG A 113 -18.45 -3.45 6.20
C ARG A 113 -17.44 -2.37 5.82
N PRO A 114 -17.51 -1.18 6.44
CA PRO A 114 -16.44 -0.20 6.31
C PRO A 114 -15.12 -0.85 6.70
N PRO A 115 -14.08 -0.73 5.88
CA PRO A 115 -12.81 -1.34 6.20
C PRO A 115 -12.17 -0.55 7.36
N ALA A 116 -11.48 -1.25 8.27
CA ALA A 116 -10.97 -0.63 9.49
C ALA A 116 -10.07 0.59 9.21
N ASP A 117 -10.17 1.63 10.04
CA ASP A 117 -9.46 2.91 9.87
C ASP A 117 -8.02 2.90 10.44
N ARG A 118 -7.58 1.74 10.95
CA ARG A 118 -6.28 1.55 11.58
C ARG A 118 -5.17 1.51 10.53
N LEU A 119 -4.13 2.29 10.72
CA LEU A 119 -2.92 2.26 9.90
C LEU A 119 -1.76 1.71 10.72
N VAL A 120 -0.98 0.83 10.12
CA VAL A 120 0.17 0.19 10.77
C VAL A 120 1.38 0.31 9.86
N TRP A 121 2.49 0.83 10.37
CA TRP A 121 3.71 0.96 9.60
C TRP A 121 4.75 -0.09 9.96
N ALA A 122 5.34 -0.68 8.92
CA ALA A 122 6.53 -1.51 9.00
C ALA A 122 7.64 -0.97 8.08
N VAL A 123 8.89 -1.08 8.55
CA VAL A 123 10.07 -0.80 7.71
C VAL A 123 10.49 -2.08 7.01
N SER A 124 10.42 -2.10 5.68
CA SER A 124 10.76 -3.25 4.85
C SER A 124 12.26 -3.35 4.62
N ARG A 125 12.89 -4.37 5.22
CA ARG A 125 14.31 -4.69 5.07
C ARG A 125 14.50 -5.73 3.97
N GLY A 126 14.76 -5.25 2.77
CA GLY A 126 15.05 -6.06 1.58
C GLY A 126 13.86 -6.21 0.63
N SER A 127 14.15 -6.20 -0.67
CA SER A 127 13.16 -6.37 -1.75
C SER A 127 12.40 -7.70 -1.69
N ALA A 128 12.95 -8.71 -0.99
CA ALA A 128 12.34 -10.01 -0.85
C ALA A 128 11.11 -10.04 0.09
N ARG A 129 10.95 -9.05 0.98
CA ARG A 129 9.88 -9.06 1.99
C ARG A 129 8.60 -8.34 1.58
N MET A 130 8.63 -7.49 0.55
CA MET A 130 7.40 -6.90 0.01
C MET A 130 6.73 -7.77 -1.07
N ARG A 131 7.26 -8.98 -1.35
CA ARG A 131 6.81 -9.90 -2.42
C ARG A 131 5.38 -10.48 -2.26
N GLY A 132 4.56 -9.89 -1.40
CA GLY A 132 3.20 -10.32 -1.11
C GLY A 132 2.39 -9.11 -0.68
N VAL A 133 2.24 -8.14 -1.57
CA VAL A 133 1.27 -7.06 -1.36
C VAL A 133 -0.12 -7.68 -1.49
N HIS A 134 -0.73 -7.97 -0.34
CA HIS A 134 -2.02 -8.65 -0.26
C HIS A 134 -3.11 -7.59 -0.14
N LEU A 135 -3.57 -7.10 -1.29
CA LEU A 135 -4.70 -6.17 -1.37
C LEU A 135 -6.02 -6.93 -1.41
N ASN A 136 -6.25 -7.79 -0.41
CA ASN A 136 -7.42 -8.67 -0.39
C ASN A 136 -8.73 -7.87 -0.39
N ALA A 137 -8.75 -6.69 0.24
CA ALA A 137 -9.88 -5.77 0.19
C ALA A 137 -10.23 -5.27 -1.23
N LEU A 138 -9.31 -5.40 -2.20
CA LEU A 138 -9.59 -5.09 -3.62
C LEU A 138 -10.20 -6.26 -4.38
N ASN A 139 -10.20 -7.48 -3.84
CA ASN A 139 -10.73 -8.67 -4.53
C ASN A 139 -12.21 -8.53 -4.93
N PRO A 140 -13.10 -7.96 -4.10
CA PRO A 140 -14.48 -7.69 -4.52
C PRO A 140 -14.54 -6.80 -5.77
N VAL A 141 -13.80 -5.67 -5.77
CA VAL A 141 -13.74 -4.76 -6.93
C VAL A 141 -13.21 -5.48 -8.17
N ARG A 142 -12.09 -6.19 -8.02
CA ARG A 142 -11.47 -6.98 -9.09
C ARG A 142 -12.47 -7.96 -9.71
N GLY A 143 -13.16 -8.74 -8.89
CA GLY A 143 -14.12 -9.73 -9.37
C GLY A 143 -15.29 -9.10 -10.12
N LYS A 144 -15.75 -7.92 -9.68
CA LYS A 144 -16.83 -7.17 -10.34
C LYS A 144 -16.40 -6.57 -11.68
N VAL A 145 -15.23 -5.92 -11.73
CA VAL A 145 -14.66 -5.37 -12.97
C VAL A 145 -14.44 -6.48 -13.99
N GLN A 146 -13.80 -7.59 -13.60
CA GLN A 146 -13.57 -8.73 -14.48
C GLN A 146 -14.87 -9.24 -15.11
N ARG A 147 -15.89 -9.50 -14.29
CA ARG A 147 -17.17 -10.03 -14.79
C ARG A 147 -17.88 -9.08 -15.73
N ALA A 148 -17.84 -7.78 -15.45
CA ALA A 148 -18.45 -6.78 -16.32
C ALA A 148 -17.81 -6.81 -17.72
N LEU A 149 -16.49 -6.94 -17.78
CA LEU A 149 -15.73 -7.05 -19.02
C LEU A 149 -15.95 -8.40 -19.72
N ASP A 150 -15.95 -9.52 -18.97
CA ASP A 150 -16.20 -10.86 -19.51
C ASP A 150 -17.59 -10.99 -20.14
N ALA A 151 -18.60 -10.34 -19.56
CA ALA A 151 -19.97 -10.33 -20.09
C ALA A 151 -20.10 -9.59 -21.44
N ARG A 152 -19.09 -8.78 -21.80
CA ARG A 152 -19.00 -8.10 -23.11
C ARG A 152 -18.12 -8.85 -24.11
N ASP A 153 -17.66 -10.05 -23.76
CA ASP A 153 -16.65 -10.82 -24.51
C ASP A 153 -15.33 -10.04 -24.72
N ASP A 154 -15.05 -9.05 -23.87
CA ASP A 154 -13.78 -8.30 -23.84
C ASP A 154 -12.73 -9.06 -22.99
N ARG A 155 -12.80 -10.41 -23.01
CA ARG A 155 -11.89 -11.32 -22.27
C ARG A 155 -10.44 -11.11 -22.67
N THR A 156 -10.23 -10.72 -23.93
CA THR A 156 -8.91 -10.42 -24.47
C THR A 156 -8.20 -9.35 -23.67
N PHE A 157 -8.88 -8.35 -23.10
CA PHE A 157 -8.18 -7.30 -22.36
C PHE A 157 -7.51 -7.82 -21.07
N PHE A 158 -8.24 -8.60 -20.27
CA PHE A 158 -7.72 -9.13 -19.02
C PHE A 158 -6.74 -10.28 -19.25
N ASP A 159 -7.00 -11.13 -20.26
CA ASP A 159 -6.05 -12.16 -20.68
C ASP A 159 -4.78 -11.56 -21.29
N THR A 160 -4.86 -10.42 -21.98
CA THR A 160 -3.68 -9.71 -22.54
C THR A 160 -2.88 -9.00 -21.45
N LEU A 161 -3.54 -8.44 -20.43
CA LEU A 161 -2.84 -7.86 -19.28
C LEU A 161 -2.24 -8.93 -18.34
N ASN A 162 -2.90 -10.09 -18.21
CA ASN A 162 -2.38 -11.26 -17.50
C ASN A 162 -1.34 -12.03 -18.33
N GLN A 163 -1.33 -11.88 -19.65
CA GLN A 163 -0.21 -12.28 -20.49
C GLN A 163 0.93 -11.29 -20.20
N PHE A 164 1.71 -11.65 -19.19
CA PHE A 164 2.88 -10.97 -18.62
C PHE A 164 3.84 -10.30 -19.62
N THR A 165 3.75 -10.63 -20.91
CA THR A 165 4.61 -10.16 -21.99
C THR A 165 4.49 -8.67 -22.30
N ASP A 166 3.30 -8.07 -22.27
CA ASP A 166 3.13 -6.64 -22.59
C ASP A 166 3.40 -5.72 -21.40
N VAL A 167 3.06 -6.16 -20.18
CA VAL A 167 3.48 -5.47 -18.94
C VAL A 167 4.99 -5.52 -18.79
N GLU A 168 5.64 -6.67 -19.02
CA GLU A 168 7.10 -6.75 -19.05
C GLU A 168 7.71 -5.83 -20.10
N ARG A 169 7.09 -5.69 -21.27
CA ARG A 169 7.57 -4.81 -22.36
C ARG A 169 7.44 -3.34 -21.96
N ALA A 170 6.31 -2.93 -21.38
CA ALA A 170 6.11 -1.58 -20.83
C ALA A 170 7.10 -1.29 -19.69
N ILE A 171 7.32 -2.25 -18.80
CA ILE A 171 8.33 -2.20 -17.73
C ILE A 171 9.74 -2.02 -18.29
N ARG A 172 10.14 -2.81 -19.29
CA ARG A 172 11.46 -2.70 -19.94
C ARG A 172 11.62 -1.37 -20.67
N ALA A 173 10.55 -0.84 -21.28
CA ALA A 173 10.56 0.45 -21.96
C ALA A 173 10.80 1.64 -21.02
N THR A 174 10.48 1.53 -19.72
CA THR A 174 10.81 2.58 -18.74
C THR A 174 12.31 2.70 -18.44
N GLY A 175 13.12 1.70 -18.82
CA GLY A 175 14.55 1.66 -18.52
C GLY A 175 14.90 1.52 -17.03
N ASN A 176 13.91 1.34 -16.15
CA ASN A 176 14.14 1.34 -14.70
C ASN A 176 14.39 -0.10 -14.17
N PRO A 177 15.63 -0.46 -13.78
CA PRO A 177 15.94 -1.79 -13.26
C PRO A 177 15.24 -2.10 -11.93
N ALA A 178 14.71 -1.11 -11.22
CA ALA A 178 13.90 -1.32 -10.02
C ALA A 178 12.63 -2.12 -10.36
N PHE A 179 12.01 -1.90 -11.52
CA PHE A 179 10.74 -2.54 -11.88
C PHE A 179 10.82 -4.07 -12.06
N LYS A 180 11.95 -4.61 -12.53
CA LYS A 180 12.19 -6.07 -12.52
C LYS A 180 12.14 -6.67 -11.10
N ARG A 181 12.41 -5.85 -10.08
CA ARG A 181 12.27 -6.24 -8.67
C ARG A 181 10.86 -5.99 -8.12
N LEU A 182 10.03 -5.20 -8.82
CA LEU A 182 8.65 -4.88 -8.45
C LEU A 182 7.61 -5.86 -9.02
N HIS A 183 7.98 -6.67 -10.01
CA HIS A 183 7.11 -7.71 -10.60
C HIS A 183 6.41 -8.64 -9.56
N PRO A 184 7.00 -8.94 -8.38
CA PRO A 184 6.32 -9.69 -7.32
C PRO A 184 5.47 -8.84 -6.34
N LEU A 185 5.33 -7.53 -6.55
CA LEU A 185 4.84 -6.59 -5.50
C LEU A 185 3.39 -6.10 -5.68
N GLY A 186 2.55 -6.78 -6.47
CA GLY A 186 1.14 -6.38 -6.66
C GLY A 186 0.92 -5.06 -7.40
N LEU A 187 1.97 -4.29 -7.73
CA LEU A 187 1.88 -3.06 -8.51
C LEU A 187 1.40 -3.32 -9.95
N VAL A 188 1.86 -4.42 -10.57
CA VAL A 188 1.39 -4.86 -11.89
C VAL A 188 -0.11 -5.11 -11.87
N ASP A 189 -0.57 -5.89 -10.88
CA ASP A 189 -2.00 -6.18 -10.70
C ASP A 189 -2.78 -4.89 -10.49
N LEU A 190 -2.28 -3.96 -9.68
CA LEU A 190 -2.94 -2.67 -9.45
C LEU A 190 -3.03 -1.81 -10.72
N ILE A 191 -1.99 -1.79 -11.56
CA ILE A 191 -1.99 -1.08 -12.84
C ILE A 191 -3.01 -1.73 -13.79
N ALA A 192 -2.99 -3.07 -13.90
CA ALA A 192 -3.92 -3.82 -14.75
C ALA A 192 -5.38 -3.64 -14.32
N LEU A 193 -5.63 -3.69 -13.01
CA LEU A 193 -6.96 -3.45 -12.43
C LEU A 193 -7.44 -2.04 -12.71
N SER A 194 -6.56 -1.05 -12.60
CA SER A 194 -6.96 0.30 -12.90
C SER A 194 -7.22 0.54 -14.39
N ALA A 195 -6.43 -0.04 -15.28
CA ALA A 195 -6.71 0.04 -16.71
C ALA A 195 -8.05 -0.64 -17.05
N SER A 196 -8.36 -1.74 -16.36
CA SER A 196 -9.63 -2.45 -16.49
C SER A 196 -10.81 -1.64 -15.96
N TRP A 197 -10.60 -0.89 -14.88
CA TRP A 197 -11.57 0.07 -14.37
C TRP A 197 -11.85 1.17 -15.38
N ASP A 198 -10.82 1.83 -15.91
CA ASP A 198 -10.96 2.90 -16.91
C ASP A 198 -11.68 2.38 -18.16
N ARG A 199 -11.36 1.14 -18.57
CA ARG A 199 -12.05 0.46 -19.67
C ARG A 199 -13.53 0.21 -19.38
N ALA A 200 -13.87 -0.26 -18.18
CA ALA A 200 -15.26 -0.47 -17.78
C ALA A 200 -16.04 0.86 -17.75
N CYS A 201 -15.42 1.96 -17.30
CA CYS A 201 -15.98 3.31 -17.37
C CYS A 201 -16.21 3.76 -18.82
N ALA A 202 -15.22 3.58 -19.70
CA ALA A 202 -15.31 3.98 -21.10
C ALA A 202 -16.38 3.21 -21.89
N LEU A 203 -16.68 1.98 -21.49
CA LEU A 203 -17.75 1.15 -22.04
C LEU A 203 -19.12 1.37 -21.37
N ASP A 204 -19.21 2.33 -20.46
CA ASP A 204 -20.42 2.65 -19.68
C ASP A 204 -21.04 1.42 -19.01
N LEU A 205 -20.18 0.57 -18.43
CA LEU A 205 -20.61 -0.67 -17.80
C LEU A 205 -21.19 -0.42 -16.41
N THR A 206 -22.10 -1.31 -16.01
CA THR A 206 -22.66 -1.37 -14.66
C THR A 206 -21.99 -2.47 -13.83
N VAL A 207 -21.98 -2.27 -12.52
CA VAL A 207 -21.44 -3.24 -11.57
C VAL A 207 -22.36 -4.47 -11.55
N PRO A 208 -21.87 -5.66 -11.93
CA PRO A 208 -22.71 -6.84 -12.03
C PRO A 208 -23.14 -7.34 -10.65
N GLY A 209 -24.34 -7.93 -10.55
CA GLY A 209 -24.78 -8.67 -9.36
C GLY A 209 -24.04 -10.00 -9.17
N GLY A 210 -24.27 -10.68 -8.04
CA GLY A 210 -24.06 -12.12 -7.91
C GLY A 210 -22.63 -12.60 -7.63
N PHE A 211 -21.82 -11.85 -6.88
CA PHE A 211 -20.58 -12.40 -6.30
C PHE A 211 -20.89 -13.07 -4.95
N VAL A 212 -19.92 -13.80 -4.37
CA VAL A 212 -20.02 -14.48 -3.06
C VAL A 212 -20.55 -13.55 -1.96
N TYR A 213 -20.40 -12.22 -2.13
CA TYR A 213 -20.97 -11.20 -1.27
C TYR A 213 -21.64 -10.10 -2.12
N PRO A 214 -22.89 -9.71 -1.81
CA PRO A 214 -23.48 -8.50 -2.38
C PRO A 214 -22.66 -7.28 -1.93
N VAL A 215 -22.59 -6.26 -2.77
CA VAL A 215 -21.92 -5.00 -2.43
C VAL A 215 -22.85 -3.81 -2.71
N PRO A 216 -22.75 -2.71 -1.94
CA PRO A 216 -23.57 -1.52 -2.17
C PRO A 216 -23.47 -0.94 -3.61
N ALA A 217 -22.33 -1.15 -4.28
CA ALA A 217 -22.08 -0.70 -5.64
C ALA A 217 -22.88 -1.44 -6.73
N GLU A 218 -23.54 -2.58 -6.44
CA GLU A 218 -24.24 -3.37 -7.48
C GLU A 218 -25.31 -2.55 -8.23
N GLY A 219 -25.34 -2.71 -9.55
CA GLY A 219 -26.27 -1.99 -10.44
C GLY A 219 -25.86 -0.56 -10.81
N GLN A 220 -24.94 0.07 -10.06
CA GLN A 220 -24.44 1.41 -10.37
C GLN A 220 -23.46 1.38 -11.56
N ARG A 221 -23.27 2.50 -12.25
CA ARG A 221 -22.26 2.58 -13.33
C ARG A 221 -20.86 2.71 -12.73
N PHE A 222 -19.87 2.08 -13.34
CA PHE A 222 -18.47 2.25 -12.92
C PHE A 222 -18.04 3.72 -12.95
N ALA A 223 -18.47 4.48 -13.95
CA ALA A 223 -18.16 5.90 -14.09
C ALA A 223 -18.77 6.81 -13.01
N GLU A 224 -19.78 6.34 -12.28
CA GLU A 224 -20.43 7.07 -11.19
C GLU A 224 -19.77 6.78 -9.83
N LEU A 225 -18.90 5.78 -9.77
CA LEU A 225 -18.22 5.34 -8.55
C LEU A 225 -16.81 5.93 -8.47
N PRO A 226 -16.30 6.22 -7.27
CA PRO A 226 -14.93 6.68 -7.12
C PRO A 226 -13.95 5.55 -7.49
N ASP A 227 -12.95 5.82 -8.33
CA ASP A 227 -11.89 4.85 -8.67
C ASP A 227 -11.16 4.42 -7.39
N PRO A 228 -11.32 3.16 -6.93
CA PRO A 228 -10.70 2.69 -5.70
C PRO A 228 -9.20 2.44 -5.86
N PHE A 229 -8.67 2.40 -7.09
CA PHE A 229 -7.27 2.12 -7.38
C PHE A 229 -6.39 3.37 -7.39
N ALA A 230 -6.95 4.54 -7.67
CA ALA A 230 -6.21 5.81 -7.77
C ALA A 230 -5.35 6.13 -6.52
N PRO A 231 -5.87 6.09 -5.28
CA PRO A 231 -5.06 6.45 -4.10
C PRO A 231 -3.90 5.49 -3.87
N TRP A 232 -4.10 4.20 -4.14
CA TRP A 232 -3.02 3.20 -4.03
C TRP A 232 -1.93 3.45 -5.06
N ARG A 233 -2.29 3.76 -6.32
CA ARG A 233 -1.31 4.11 -7.37
C ARG A 233 -0.52 5.35 -7.01
N ALA A 234 -1.19 6.38 -6.50
CA ALA A 234 -0.54 7.60 -6.02
C ALA A 234 0.43 7.28 -4.87
N MET A 235 0.05 6.41 -3.93
CA MET A 235 0.92 6.01 -2.82
C MET A 235 2.22 5.38 -3.33
N TRP A 236 2.15 4.49 -4.31
CA TRP A 236 3.36 3.91 -4.89
C TRP A 236 4.33 4.94 -5.48
N GLN A 237 3.83 6.06 -6.00
CA GLN A 237 4.64 7.16 -6.54
C GLN A 237 5.38 7.94 -5.44
N THR A 238 4.90 7.88 -4.20
CA THR A 238 5.59 8.48 -3.03
C THR A 238 6.82 7.69 -2.58
N GLY A 239 7.00 6.46 -3.09
CA GLY A 239 8.03 5.54 -2.62
C GLY A 239 7.61 4.68 -1.43
N TYR A 240 6.37 4.84 -0.94
CA TYR A 240 5.72 3.97 0.06
C TYR A 240 4.78 2.98 -0.63
N ALA A 241 4.36 1.93 0.09
CA ALA A 241 3.44 0.94 -0.47
C ALA A 241 2.47 0.37 0.57
N PRO A 242 1.24 0.01 0.17
CA PRO A 242 0.42 -0.87 0.97
C PRO A 242 1.05 -2.28 0.95
N TRP A 243 1.23 -2.87 2.12
CA TRP A 243 1.68 -4.26 2.27
C TRP A 243 0.48 -5.20 2.41
N ALA A 244 -0.51 -4.82 3.22
CA ALA A 244 -1.76 -5.55 3.33
C ALA A 244 -2.91 -4.59 3.59
N VAL A 245 -4.07 -4.88 3.00
CA VAL A 245 -5.33 -4.22 3.32
C VAL A 245 -6.29 -5.33 3.75
N THR A 246 -6.69 -5.32 5.02
CA THR A 246 -7.63 -6.30 5.59
C THR A 246 -8.90 -5.60 6.01
N ASP A 247 -10.03 -6.27 5.83
CA ASP A 247 -11.34 -5.71 6.14
C ASP A 247 -11.49 -5.46 7.66
N GLU A 248 -10.86 -6.29 8.49
CA GLU A 248 -11.02 -6.29 9.95
C GLU A 248 -9.92 -5.53 10.70
N ASP A 249 -8.68 -5.53 10.21
CA ASP A 249 -7.53 -5.03 10.98
C ASP A 249 -6.94 -3.71 10.46
N GLY A 250 -7.30 -3.31 9.23
CA GLY A 250 -6.90 -2.04 8.62
C GLY A 250 -5.82 -2.19 7.56
N VAL A 251 -4.95 -1.17 7.43
CA VAL A 251 -3.90 -1.13 6.42
C VAL A 251 -2.52 -1.28 7.04
N LEU A 252 -1.79 -2.31 6.63
CA LEU A 252 -0.35 -2.41 6.85
C LEU A 252 0.37 -1.68 5.71
N LEU A 253 1.10 -0.64 6.05
CA LEU A 253 1.92 0.18 5.17
C LEU A 253 3.41 -0.18 5.31
N ALA A 254 4.13 -0.09 4.21
CA ALA A 254 5.55 -0.39 4.12
C ALA A 254 6.35 0.86 3.76
N ALA A 255 7.31 1.20 4.62
CA ALA A 255 8.39 2.13 4.32
C ALA A 255 9.64 1.35 3.89
N PRO A 256 10.27 1.66 2.75
CA PRO A 256 11.53 1.02 2.38
C PRO A 256 12.59 1.25 3.47
N ALA A 257 13.47 0.28 3.72
CA ALA A 257 14.65 0.54 4.55
C ALA A 257 15.65 1.45 3.82
N LEU A 258 16.52 2.13 4.56
CA LEU A 258 17.67 2.83 3.98
C LEU A 258 18.58 1.83 3.27
N ARG A 259 19.13 2.24 2.12
CA ARG A 259 20.22 1.50 1.49
C ARG A 259 21.48 1.64 2.35
N ALA A 260 22.16 0.52 2.57
CA ALA A 260 23.47 0.49 3.21
C ALA A 260 24.51 1.18 2.32
#